data_AF-A0A399RRK9-F1
#
_entry.id   AF-A0A399RRK9-F1
#
_cell.length_a   1.000
_cell.length_b   1.000
_cell.length_c   1.000
_cell.angle_alpha   90.00
_cell.angle_beta   90.00
_cell.angle_gamma   90.00
#
_symmetry.space_group_name_H-M   'P 1'
#
loop_
_entity.id
_entity.type
_entity.pdbx_description
1 polymer ?
#
loop_
_entity_poly.entity_id
_entity_poly.type
_entity_poly.pdbx_seq_one_letter_code
_entity_poly.pdbx_strand_id
1 'polypeptide(L)' 'MAGATRSRTRKDVKRQVLLVTDETGLAETQAALAALPLCTRGSVFVEVPDAAVEVALAHPPRMVVTVI' A
#
# COMPACT_ATOMS: atom_id res chain seq x y z
N MET A 1 -38.39 26.80 -0.48
CA MET A 1 -37.72 26.27 -1.68
C MET A 1 -36.22 26.25 -1.39
N ALA A 2 -35.73 25.21 -0.70
CA ALA A 2 -34.33 25.12 -0.26
C ALA A 2 -33.57 24.14 -1.16
N GLY A 3 -32.64 24.68 -1.96
CA GLY A 3 -31.82 23.91 -2.88
C GLY A 3 -30.86 23.00 -2.14
N ALA A 4 -31.00 21.70 -2.33
CA ALA A 4 -30.01 20.73 -1.92
C ALA A 4 -28.75 20.93 -2.76
N THR A 5 -27.74 21.60 -2.21
CA THR A 5 -26.39 21.56 -2.77
C THR A 5 -25.86 20.14 -2.58
N ARG A 6 -26.07 19.30 -3.60
CA ARG A 6 -25.29 18.06 -3.75
C ARG A 6 -23.84 18.48 -3.93
N SER A 7 -23.09 18.51 -2.84
CA SER A 7 -21.64 18.57 -2.92
C SER A 7 -21.20 17.29 -3.63
N ARG A 8 -20.70 17.42 -4.85
CA ARG A 8 -19.88 16.37 -5.46
C ARG A 8 -18.72 16.19 -4.50
N THR A 9 -18.76 15.16 -3.67
CA THR A 9 -17.58 14.65 -2.97
C THR A 9 -16.53 14.50 -4.04
N ARG A 10 -15.57 15.44 -4.09
CA ARG A 10 -14.39 15.27 -4.93
C ARG A 10 -13.86 13.92 -4.51
N LYS A 11 -13.89 12.96 -5.44
CA LYS A 11 -13.29 11.64 -5.27
C LYS A 11 -11.84 11.94 -4.98
N ASP A 12 -11.54 12.06 -3.71
CA ASP A 12 -10.25 12.45 -3.18
C ASP A 12 -9.30 11.47 -3.85
N VAL A 13 -8.49 11.97 -4.79
CA VAL A 13 -7.43 11.19 -5.44
C VAL A 13 -6.37 10.99 -4.37
N LYS A 14 -6.74 10.30 -3.29
CA LYS A 14 -5.85 9.90 -2.22
C LYS A 14 -4.90 8.96 -2.91
N ARG A 15 -3.69 9.46 -3.17
CA ARG A 15 -2.61 8.73 -3.82
C ARG A 15 -2.47 7.39 -3.09
N GLN A 16 -2.86 6.32 -3.76
CA GLN A 16 -2.69 4.95 -3.27
C GLN A 16 -1.39 4.43 -3.85
N VAL A 17 -0.53 3.90 -2.99
CA VAL A 17 0.74 3.29 -3.39
C VAL A 17 0.51 1.79 -3.57
N LEU A 18 0.91 1.26 -4.73
CA LEU A 18 0.94 -0.16 -5.01
C LEU A 18 2.40 -0.55 -5.23
N LEU A 19 2.90 -1.49 -4.45
CA LEU A 19 4.22 -2.09 -4.63
C LEU A 19 4.03 -3.58 -4.94
N VAL A 20 4.75 -4.06 -5.94
CA VAL A 20 4.80 -5.47 -6.32
C VAL A 20 6.26 -5.86 -6.37
N THR A 21 6.62 -6.94 -5.70
CA THR A 21 7.99 -7.43 -5.61
C THR A 21 7.99 -8.95 -5.49
N ASP A 22 9.15 -9.56 -5.70
CA ASP A 22 9.41 -10.97 -5.47
C ASP A 22 10.29 -11.15 -4.21
N GLU A 23 10.72 -12.37 -3.91
CA GLU A 23 11.60 -12.67 -2.78
C GLU A 23 12.97 -11.99 -2.87
N THR A 24 13.42 -11.62 -4.07
CA THR A 24 14.71 -10.96 -4.29
C THR A 24 14.65 -9.45 -4.06
N GLY A 25 13.47 -8.85 -4.24
CA GLY A 25 13.23 -7.41 -4.14
C GLY A 25 12.76 -6.90 -2.77
N LEU A 26 12.74 -7.76 -1.74
CA LEU A 26 12.28 -7.40 -0.38
C LEU A 26 13.02 -6.20 0.22
N ALA A 27 14.34 -6.13 0.04
CA ALA A 27 15.16 -5.06 0.60
C ALA A 27 14.84 -3.68 -0.02
N GLU A 28 14.66 -3.63 -1.34
CA GLU A 28 14.29 -2.41 -2.04
C GLU A 28 12.88 -1.96 -1.68
N THR A 29 11.95 -2.91 -1.58
CA THR A 29 10.57 -2.65 -1.15
C THR A 29 10.54 -2.11 0.27
N GLN A 30 11.33 -2.66 1.19
CA GLN A 30 11.45 -2.16 2.55
C GLN A 30 11.99 -0.72 2.59
N ALA A 31 13.00 -0.40 1.77
CA ALA A 31 13.54 0.96 1.66
C ALA A 31 12.49 1.95 1.11
N ALA A 32 11.73 1.54 0.10
CA ALA A 32 10.64 2.34 -0.45
C ALA A 32 9.54 2.59 0.59
N LEU A 33 9.12 1.56 1.34
CA LEU A 33 8.13 1.66 2.41
C LEU A 33 8.58 2.58 3.54
N ALA A 34 9.86 2.52 3.93
CA ALA A 34 10.43 3.36 4.98
C ALA A 34 10.43 4.86 4.62
N ALA A 35 10.45 5.20 3.32
CA ALA A 35 10.38 6.58 2.84
C ALA A 35 8.94 7.14 2.80
N LEU A 36 7.92 6.29 2.97
CA LEU A 36 6.52 6.72 2.88
C LEU A 36 6.03 7.39 4.17
N PRO A 37 5.21 8.46 4.06
CA PRO A 37 4.53 9.02 5.22
C PRO A 37 3.62 8.01 5.93
N LEU A 38 3.46 8.14 7.25
CA LEU A 38 2.63 7.25 8.08
C LEU A 38 1.14 7.24 7.69
N CYS A 39 0.66 8.32 7.07
CA CYS A 39 -0.72 8.44 6.61
C CYS A 39 -0.95 7.84 5.22
N THR A 40 0.10 7.34 4.56
CA THR A 40 0.04 6.72 3.24
C THR A 40 -0.86 5.49 3.26
N ARG A 41 -1.69 5.36 2.22
CA ARG A 41 -2.55 4.21 2.01
C ARG A 41 -2.05 3.43 0.81
N GLY A 42 -2.21 2.12 0.83
CA GLY A 42 -1.72 1.30 -0.25
C GLY A 42 -1.71 -0.18 0.07
N SER A 43 -1.12 -0.93 -0.84
CA SER A 43 -0.97 -2.38 -0.74
C SER A 43 0.40 -2.79 -1.27
N VAL A 44 0.97 -3.83 -0.67
CA VAL A 44 2.20 -4.47 -1.12
C VAL A 44 1.87 -5.92 -1.44
N PHE A 45 2.27 -6.37 -2.62
CA PHE A 45 2.18 -7.77 -3.01
C PHE A 45 3.60 -8.32 -3.14
N VAL A 46 3.85 -9.43 -2.45
CA VAL A 46 5.12 -10.14 -2.52
C VAL A 46 4.85 -11.50 -3.13
N GLU A 47 5.38 -11.73 -4.32
CA GLU A 47 5.38 -13.05 -4.96
C GLU A 47 6.49 -13.89 -4.37
N VAL A 48 6.15 -15.10 -3.96
CA VAL A 48 7.09 -15.98 -3.26
C VAL A 48 6.99 -17.39 -3.83
N PRO A 49 8.12 -18.06 -4.12
CA PRO A 49 8.11 -19.39 -4.74
C PRO A 49 7.64 -20.51 -3.80
N ASP A 50 7.76 -20.32 -2.48
CA ASP A 50 7.40 -21.31 -1.47
C ASP A 50 6.91 -20.69 -0.16
N ALA A 51 5.95 -21.35 0.50
CA ALA A 51 5.35 -20.87 1.75
C ALA A 51 6.33 -20.84 2.94
N ALA A 52 7.50 -21.48 2.84
CA ALA A 52 8.54 -21.42 3.86
C ALA A 52 9.36 -20.12 3.83
N VAL A 53 9.25 -19.31 2.77
CA VAL A 53 9.96 -18.03 2.71
C VAL A 53 9.25 -17.03 3.62
N GLU A 54 9.99 -16.54 4.61
CA GLU A 54 9.48 -15.58 5.57
C GLU A 54 9.54 -14.16 4.99
N VAL A 55 8.37 -13.54 4.81
CA VAL A 55 8.26 -12.16 4.32
C VAL A 55 8.04 -11.23 5.51
N ALA A 56 9.10 -10.53 5.92
CA ALA A 56 9.05 -9.53 6.97
C ALA A 56 9.23 -8.12 6.39
N LEU A 57 8.12 -7.38 6.27
CA LEU A 57 8.12 -5.99 5.81
C LEU A 57 7.50 -5.08 6.86
N ALA A 58 8.20 -4.01 7.24
CA ALA A 58 7.63 -2.96 8.05
C ALA A 58 6.94 -1.94 7.14
N HIS A 59 5.63 -1.78 7.30
CA HIS A 59 4.81 -0.92 6.45
C HIS A 59 4.01 0.10 7.28
N PRO A 60 3.62 1.24 6.69
CA PRO A 60 2.70 2.17 7.34
C PRO A 60 1.40 1.50 7.80
N PRO A 61 0.77 1.98 8.87
CA PRO A 61 -0.39 1.33 9.50
C PRO A 61 -1.65 1.31 8.64
N ARG A 62 -1.69 2.08 7.55
CA ARG A 62 -2.81 2.11 6.61
C ARG A 62 -2.48 1.39 5.29
N MET A 63 -1.45 0.55 5.27
CA MET A 63 -1.10 -0.33 4.16
C MET A 63 -1.36 -1.80 4.54
N VAL A 64 -1.60 -2.61 3.52
CA VAL A 64 -1.80 -4.07 3.65
C VAL A 64 -0.69 -4.77 2.87
N VAL A 65 -0.09 -5.79 3.46
CA VAL A 65 0.87 -6.66 2.77
C VAL A 65 0.19 -8.00 2.53
N THR A 66 0.26 -8.47 1.29
CA THR A 66 -0.25 -9.77 0.87
C THR A 66 0.91 -10.55 0.26
N VAL A 67 1.12 -11.77 0.74
CA VAL A 67 2.04 -12.73 0.11
C VAL A 67 1.21 -13.61 -0.81
N ILE A 68 1.65 -13.72 -2.07
CA ILE A 68 0.97 -14.49 -3.12
C ILE A 68 1.86 -15.59 -3.67
#